data_AF-A0A0Q3KB64-F1
#
_entry.id   AF-A0A0Q3KB64-F1
#
_cell.length_a   1.000
_cell.length_b   1.000
_cell.length_c   1.000
_cell.angle_alpha   90.00
_cell.angle_beta   90.00
_cell.angle_gamma   90.00
#
_symmetry.space_group_name_H-M   'P 1'
#
loop_
_entity.id
_entity.type
_entity.pdbx_description
1 polymer ?
#
loop_
_entity_poly.entity_id
_entity_poly.type
_entity_poly.pdbx_seq_one_letter_code
_entity_poly.pdbx_strand_id
1 'polypeptide(L)'
;MTWDIELGKKISMIILVMMMILIAVKFKKIEKTNLFFFAGYILLSLNDFFFYFYNQFTTLHTEKIYNVCILIVFSLYLMYYYKLLYMPILRKLQLVILALFVVNILGMSLLEKSFFQYLSFNIFYINILLLIFSIILFLYQTFNSDKIFEIKNYLPFWISVGALIFYVGIIPIFFFRKTVENNIYFFILFLLNLINNGIIFFGLYWNKPDKVKQI
;
A
#
# COMPACT_ATOMS: atom_id res chain seq x y z
N MET A 1 -23.05 2.63 19.58
CA MET A 1 -23.46 2.34 18.19
C MET A 1 -22.65 1.12 17.74
N THR A 2 -23.30 -0.02 17.52
CA THR A 2 -22.62 -1.26 17.09
C THR A 2 -22.36 -1.20 15.60
N TRP A 3 -21.10 -1.09 15.19
CA TRP A 3 -20.71 -1.17 13.78
C TRP A 3 -20.98 -2.57 13.23
N ASP A 4 -21.71 -2.67 12.11
CA ASP A 4 -21.89 -3.95 11.42
C ASP A 4 -20.63 -4.29 10.63
N ILE A 5 -19.81 -5.18 11.21
CA ILE A 5 -18.54 -5.62 10.63
C ILE A 5 -18.76 -6.24 9.25
N GLU A 6 -19.81 -7.02 9.06
CA GLU A 6 -20.03 -7.76 7.82
C GLU A 6 -20.49 -6.84 6.70
N LEU A 7 -21.38 -5.89 7.01
CA LEU A 7 -21.73 -4.81 6.10
C LEU A 7 -20.48 -4.01 5.70
N GLY A 8 -19.65 -3.62 6.67
CA GLY A 8 -18.41 -2.88 6.43
C GLY A 8 -17.44 -3.62 5.51
N LYS A 9 -17.24 -4.93 5.72
CA LYS A 9 -16.42 -5.78 4.84
C LYS A 9 -16.96 -5.82 3.41
N LYS A 10 -18.27 -6.02 3.23
CA LYS A 10 -18.91 -6.04 1.90
C LYS A 10 -18.72 -4.70 1.18
N ILE A 11 -18.92 -3.58 1.87
CA ILE A 11 -18.69 -2.25 1.30
C ILE A 11 -17.22 -2.09 0.88
N SER A 12 -16.26 -2.49 1.73
CA SER A 12 -14.84 -2.46 1.37
C SER A 12 -14.54 -3.27 0.11
N MET A 13 -15.11 -4.48 -0.03
CA MET A 13 -14.91 -5.31 -1.22
C MET A 13 -15.46 -4.65 -2.49
N ILE A 14 -16.63 -4.01 -2.39
CA ILE A 14 -17.21 -3.24 -3.50
C ILE A 14 -16.28 -2.08 -3.90
N ILE A 15 -15.75 -1.33 -2.93
CA ILE A 15 -14.81 -0.24 -3.18
C ILE A 15 -13.55 -0.75 -3.88
N LEU A 16 -12.96 -1.86 -3.41
CA LEU A 16 -11.77 -2.46 -4.04
C LEU A 16 -12.03 -2.85 -5.50
N VAL A 17 -13.17 -3.48 -5.79
CA VAL A 17 -13.57 -3.84 -7.16
C VAL A 17 -13.76 -2.60 -8.02
N MET A 18 -14.45 -1.57 -7.52
CA MET A 18 -14.64 -0.30 -8.23
C MET A 18 -13.29 0.37 -8.54
N MET A 19 -12.35 0.35 -7.60
CA MET A 19 -11.01 0.89 -7.80
C MET A 19 -10.22 0.09 -8.85
N MET A 20 -10.28 -1.24 -8.84
CA MET A 20 -9.65 -2.06 -9.88
C MET A 20 -10.23 -1.76 -11.27
N ILE A 21 -11.55 -1.61 -11.40
CA ILE A 21 -12.21 -1.21 -12.65
C ILE A 21 -11.72 0.17 -13.08
N LEU A 22 -11.67 1.14 -12.16
CA LEU A 22 -11.20 2.49 -12.45
C LEU A 22 -9.76 2.50 -12.95
N ILE A 23 -8.87 1.75 -12.29
CA ILE A 23 -7.46 1.60 -12.69
C ILE A 23 -7.39 0.99 -14.10
N ALA A 24 -8.18 -0.03 -14.40
CA ALA A 24 -8.24 -0.65 -15.73
C ALA A 24 -8.72 0.35 -16.81
N VAL A 25 -9.79 1.11 -16.54
CA VAL A 25 -10.33 2.13 -17.46
C VAL A 25 -9.33 3.26 -17.70
N LYS A 26 -8.63 3.69 -16.65
CA LYS A 26 -7.64 4.79 -16.71
C LYS A 26 -6.23 4.30 -17.07
N PHE A 27 -6.02 3.01 -17.31
CA PHE A 27 -4.69 2.41 -17.51
C PHE A 27 -3.84 3.15 -18.55
N LYS A 28 -4.44 3.55 -19.68
CA LYS A 28 -3.74 4.31 -20.74
C LYS A 28 -3.23 5.69 -20.30
N LYS A 29 -3.77 6.26 -19.23
CA LYS A 29 -3.38 7.57 -18.65
C LYS A 29 -2.42 7.42 -17.47
N ILE A 30 -2.14 6.20 -17.03
CA ILE A 30 -1.22 5.93 -15.94
C ILE A 30 0.20 5.85 -16.52
N GLU A 31 1.09 6.70 -16.01
CA GLU A 31 2.50 6.68 -16.41
C GLU A 31 3.16 5.34 -16.05
N LYS A 32 4.12 4.91 -16.88
CA LYS A 32 4.84 3.63 -16.68
C LYS A 32 5.53 3.52 -15.32
N THR A 33 5.94 4.66 -14.76
CA THR A 33 6.52 4.78 -13.41
C THR A 33 5.57 4.29 -12.32
N ASN A 34 4.26 4.53 -12.49
CA ASN A 34 3.22 4.21 -11.51
C ASN A 34 2.73 2.76 -11.57
N LEU A 35 3.14 1.99 -12.58
CA LEU A 35 2.71 0.60 -12.77
C LEU A 35 3.09 -0.31 -11.59
N PHE A 36 4.23 -0.07 -10.94
CA PHE A 36 4.66 -0.86 -9.78
C PHE A 36 3.69 -0.70 -8.60
N PHE A 37 3.24 0.54 -8.34
CA PHE A 37 2.24 0.80 -7.33
C PHE A 37 0.92 0.12 -7.66
N PHE A 38 0.40 0.31 -8.88
CA PHE A 38 -0.90 -0.27 -9.23
C PHE A 38 -0.87 -1.80 -9.34
N ALA A 39 0.26 -2.39 -9.73
CA ALA A 39 0.44 -3.84 -9.65
C ALA A 39 0.36 -4.34 -8.21
N GLY A 40 1.02 -3.67 -7.27
CA GLY A 40 0.93 -3.98 -5.84
C GLY A 40 -0.48 -3.79 -5.29
N TYR A 41 -1.16 -2.69 -5.68
CA TYR A 41 -2.52 -2.40 -5.27
C TYR A 41 -3.51 -3.47 -5.77
N ILE A 42 -3.43 -3.86 -7.05
CA ILE A 42 -4.29 -4.91 -7.62
C ILE A 42 -4.00 -6.24 -6.94
N LEU A 43 -2.73 -6.59 -6.74
CA LEU A 43 -2.35 -7.83 -6.06
C LEU A 43 -2.91 -7.88 -4.63
N LEU A 44 -2.80 -6.79 -3.87
CA LEU A 44 -3.37 -6.67 -2.53
C LEU A 44 -4.91 -6.78 -2.56
N SER A 45 -5.56 -6.10 -3.50
CA SER A 45 -7.02 -6.12 -3.64
C SER A 45 -7.54 -7.51 -3.99
N LEU A 46 -6.88 -8.21 -4.90
CA LEU A 46 -7.20 -9.60 -5.26
C LEU A 46 -6.97 -10.54 -4.08
N ASN A 47 -5.89 -10.34 -3.33
CA ASN A 47 -5.59 -11.11 -2.14
C ASN A 47 -6.69 -10.91 -1.08
N ASP A 48 -7.05 -9.67 -0.74
CA ASP A 48 -8.12 -9.40 0.25
C ASP A 48 -9.49 -9.93 -0.22
N PHE A 49 -9.82 -9.78 -1.51
CA PHE A 49 -11.05 -10.31 -2.10
C PHE A 49 -11.09 -11.84 -2.02
N PHE A 50 -10.02 -12.50 -2.46
CA PHE A 50 -9.91 -13.96 -2.43
C PHE A 50 -10.05 -14.48 -1.00
N PHE A 51 -9.33 -13.89 -0.04
CA PHE A 51 -9.39 -14.35 1.36
C PHE A 51 -10.75 -14.13 2.01
N TYR A 52 -11.44 -13.02 1.72
CA TYR A 52 -12.79 -12.78 2.22
C TYR A 52 -13.76 -13.88 1.77
N PHE A 53 -13.81 -14.19 0.47
CA PHE A 53 -14.72 -15.21 -0.05
C PHE A 53 -14.23 -16.63 0.28
N TYR A 54 -12.94 -16.91 0.20
CA TYR A 54 -12.37 -18.21 0.51
C TYR A 54 -12.70 -18.64 1.94
N ASN A 55 -12.59 -17.72 2.91
CA ASN A 55 -12.96 -17.99 4.31
C ASN A 55 -14.47 -18.18 4.52
N GLN A 56 -15.33 -17.71 3.61
CA GLN A 56 -16.77 -18.00 3.65
C GLN A 56 -17.10 -19.40 3.13
N PHE A 57 -16.34 -19.92 2.16
CA PHE A 57 -16.61 -21.21 1.52
C PHE A 57 -15.78 -22.38 2.09
N THR A 58 -14.69 -22.10 2.80
CA THR A 58 -13.79 -23.11 3.33
C THR A 58 -13.31 -22.76 4.73
N THR A 59 -13.06 -23.77 5.56
CA THR A 59 -12.49 -23.62 6.92
C THR A 59 -10.97 -23.78 6.95
N LEU A 60 -10.30 -23.70 5.79
CA LEU A 60 -8.86 -23.97 5.66
C LEU A 60 -8.05 -22.69 5.91
N HIS A 61 -6.99 -22.81 6.73
CA HIS A 61 -6.08 -21.70 7.02
C HIS A 61 -5.17 -21.39 5.83
N THR A 62 -5.43 -20.28 5.14
CA THR A 62 -4.63 -19.79 3.99
C THR A 62 -3.61 -18.72 4.35
N GLU A 63 -3.40 -18.45 5.65
CA GLU A 63 -2.58 -17.37 6.18
C GLU A 63 -1.16 -17.28 5.55
N LYS A 64 -0.58 -18.43 5.17
CA LYS A 64 0.71 -18.47 4.45
C LYS A 64 0.71 -17.69 3.15
N ILE A 65 -0.30 -17.89 2.33
CA ILE A 65 -0.43 -17.24 1.01
C ILE A 65 -0.62 -15.73 1.23
N TYR A 66 -1.42 -15.35 2.23
CA TYR A 66 -1.65 -13.95 2.60
C TYR A 66 -0.35 -13.22 2.92
N ASN A 67 0.48 -13.84 3.76
CA ASN A 67 1.74 -13.26 4.22
C ASN A 67 2.74 -13.07 3.07
N VAL A 68 2.87 -14.06 2.20
CA VAL A 68 3.74 -13.98 1.02
C VAL A 68 3.27 -12.87 0.07
N CYS A 69 1.95 -12.78 -0.18
CA CYS A 69 1.38 -11.71 -0.99
C CYS A 69 1.73 -10.32 -0.42
N ILE A 70 1.59 -10.12 0.90
CA ILE A 70 1.95 -8.84 1.55
C ILE A 70 3.42 -8.48 1.32
N LEU A 71 4.35 -9.44 1.44
CA LEU A 71 5.77 -9.18 1.21
C LEU A 71 6.04 -8.75 -0.24
N ILE A 72 5.37 -9.38 -1.21
CA ILE A 72 5.48 -9.01 -2.63
C ILE A 72 4.93 -7.59 -2.84
N VAL A 73 3.79 -7.25 -2.22
CA VAL A 73 3.19 -5.89 -2.30
C VAL A 73 4.15 -4.84 -1.75
N PHE A 74 4.76 -5.06 -0.58
CA PHE A 74 5.77 -4.14 -0.04
C PHE A 74 6.97 -3.99 -0.98
N SER A 75 7.45 -5.09 -1.57
CA SER A 75 8.54 -5.04 -2.55
C SER A 75 8.19 -4.16 -3.75
N LEU A 76 6.98 -4.33 -4.30
CA LEU A 76 6.48 -3.52 -5.42
C LEU A 76 6.39 -2.04 -5.05
N TYR A 77 5.91 -1.71 -3.84
CA TYR A 77 5.83 -0.33 -3.38
C TYR A 77 7.21 0.31 -3.16
N LEU A 78 8.19 -0.42 -2.62
CA LEU A 78 9.55 0.09 -2.48
C LEU A 78 10.25 0.28 -3.84
N MET A 79 10.02 -0.64 -4.80
CA MET A 79 10.50 -0.48 -6.18
C MET A 79 9.85 0.70 -6.88
N TYR A 80 8.57 0.95 -6.64
CA TYR A 80 7.86 2.12 -7.13
C TYR A 80 8.56 3.41 -6.69
N TYR A 81 8.86 3.59 -5.40
CA TYR A 81 9.57 4.77 -4.91
C TYR A 81 10.99 4.90 -5.46
N TYR A 82 11.70 3.78 -5.67
CA TYR A 82 13.00 3.78 -6.34
C TYR A 82 12.94 4.34 -7.76
N LYS A 83 11.86 4.09 -8.50
CA LYS A 83 11.67 4.61 -9.86
C LYS A 83 11.27 6.08 -9.89
N LEU A 84 10.64 6.61 -8.83
CA LEU A 84 10.23 8.01 -8.75
C LEU A 84 11.38 8.96 -8.38
N LEU A 85 12.40 8.46 -7.68
CA LEU A 85 13.54 9.26 -7.25
C LEU A 85 14.52 9.49 -8.41
N TYR A 86 14.68 10.75 -8.81
CA TYR A 86 15.63 11.16 -9.85
C TYR A 86 16.91 11.76 -9.27
N MET A 87 16.87 12.30 -8.04
CA MET A 87 18.07 12.80 -7.38
C MET A 87 18.99 11.63 -7.00
N PRO A 88 20.28 11.65 -7.39
CA PRO A 88 21.18 10.49 -7.23
C PRO A 88 21.40 10.13 -5.76
N ILE A 89 21.46 11.12 -4.87
CA ILE A 89 21.64 10.90 -3.42
C ILE A 89 20.42 10.19 -2.83
N LEU A 90 19.21 10.69 -3.10
CA LEU A 90 17.98 10.08 -2.58
C LEU A 90 17.76 8.67 -3.17
N ARG A 91 18.11 8.48 -4.44
CA ARG A 91 18.04 7.16 -5.08
C ARG A 91 19.01 6.15 -4.46
N LYS A 92 20.22 6.58 -4.04
CA LYS A 92 21.14 5.75 -3.26
C LYS A 92 20.57 5.40 -1.89
N LEU A 93 19.97 6.36 -1.18
CA LEU A 93 19.28 6.08 0.09
C LEU A 93 18.14 5.07 -0.09
N GLN A 94 17.37 5.18 -1.17
CA GLN A 94 16.32 4.20 -1.49
C GLN A 94 16.86 2.80 -1.80
N LEU A 95 18.06 2.68 -2.41
CA LEU A 95 18.72 1.39 -2.56
C LEU A 95 19.11 0.79 -1.20
N VAL A 96 19.56 1.61 -0.26
CA VAL A 96 19.83 1.15 1.12
C VAL A 96 18.54 0.64 1.76
N ILE A 97 17.41 1.34 1.60
CA ILE A 97 16.10 0.89 2.11
C ILE A 97 15.71 -0.46 1.49
N LEU A 98 15.88 -0.63 0.19
CA LEU A 98 15.63 -1.92 -0.49
C LEU A 98 16.54 -3.03 0.05
N ALA A 99 17.83 -2.75 0.28
CA ALA A 99 18.75 -3.71 0.87
C ALA A 99 18.32 -4.09 2.31
N LEU A 100 17.94 -3.10 3.13
CA LEU A 100 17.41 -3.32 4.47
C LEU A 100 16.12 -4.15 4.46
N PHE A 101 15.25 -3.96 3.47
CA PHE A 101 14.05 -4.79 3.30
C PHE A 101 14.40 -6.26 3.07
N VAL A 102 15.37 -6.55 2.20
CA VAL A 102 15.84 -7.92 1.95
C VAL A 102 16.49 -8.51 3.21
N VAL A 103 17.35 -7.75 3.88
CA VAL A 103 17.99 -8.17 5.14
C VAL A 103 16.94 -8.43 6.22
N ASN A 104 15.89 -7.63 6.31
CA ASN A 104 14.79 -7.83 7.25
C ASN A 104 14.06 -9.15 6.99
N ILE A 105 13.72 -9.45 5.72
CA ILE A 105 13.08 -10.73 5.37
C ILE A 105 13.99 -11.91 5.71
N LEU A 106 15.26 -11.86 5.32
CA LEU A 106 16.21 -12.94 5.58
C LEU A 106 16.44 -13.13 7.08
N GLY A 107 16.71 -12.05 7.82
CA GLY A 107 16.93 -12.09 9.26
C GLY A 107 15.72 -12.63 10.02
N MET A 108 14.51 -12.14 9.72
CA MET A 108 13.30 -12.63 10.38
C MET A 108 12.95 -14.06 9.98
N SER A 109 13.25 -14.49 8.75
CA SER A 109 13.06 -15.89 8.34
C SER A 109 13.95 -16.88 9.12
N LEU A 110 15.11 -16.43 9.62
CA LEU A 110 16.01 -17.22 10.46
C LEU A 110 15.60 -17.22 11.93
N LEU A 111 15.04 -16.09 12.42
CA LEU A 111 14.67 -15.92 13.82
C LEU A 111 13.29 -16.51 14.14
N GLU A 112 12.32 -16.39 13.25
CA GLU A 112 10.93 -16.81 13.47
C GLU A 112 10.62 -18.13 12.75
N LYS A 113 10.50 -19.24 13.51
CA LYS A 113 10.17 -20.57 12.95
C LYS A 113 8.83 -20.60 12.19
N SER A 114 7.92 -19.69 12.51
CA SER A 114 6.58 -19.56 11.92
C SER A 114 6.44 -18.33 11.01
N PHE A 115 7.56 -17.79 10.52
CA PHE A 115 7.63 -16.56 9.71
C PHE A 115 6.58 -16.47 8.60
N PHE A 116 6.43 -17.53 7.81
CA PHE A 116 5.43 -17.57 6.74
C PHE A 116 4.05 -17.97 7.24
N GLN A 117 3.91 -18.58 8.42
CA GLN A 117 2.64 -19.11 8.91
C GLN A 117 1.71 -18.01 9.40
N TYR A 118 2.25 -17.00 10.10
CA TYR A 118 1.48 -15.89 10.66
C TYR A 118 2.10 -14.55 10.30
N LEU A 119 1.27 -13.52 10.07
CA LEU A 119 1.77 -12.16 9.90
C LEU A 119 2.33 -11.63 11.23
N SER A 120 3.64 -11.72 11.40
CA SER A 120 4.34 -11.18 12.56
C SER A 120 4.22 -9.65 12.59
N PHE A 121 3.92 -9.11 13.77
CA PHE A 121 3.85 -7.66 13.97
C PHE A 121 5.19 -7.00 13.63
N ASN A 122 6.30 -7.63 14.02
CA ASN A 122 7.63 -7.05 13.87
C ASN A 122 8.00 -6.86 12.40
N ILE A 123 7.79 -7.88 11.56
CA ILE A 123 8.08 -7.75 10.13
C ILE A 123 7.17 -6.72 9.46
N PHE A 124 5.87 -6.76 9.76
CA PHE A 124 4.92 -5.83 9.17
C PHE A 124 5.25 -4.38 9.55
N TYR A 125 5.56 -4.15 10.83
CA TYR A 125 5.95 -2.85 11.36
C TYR A 125 7.25 -2.32 10.71
N ILE A 126 8.30 -3.14 10.64
CA ILE A 126 9.56 -2.72 10.00
C ILE A 126 9.33 -2.41 8.52
N ASN A 127 8.56 -3.23 7.80
CA ASN A 127 8.25 -2.98 6.39
C ASN A 127 7.46 -1.68 6.20
N ILE A 128 6.53 -1.36 7.11
CA ILE A 128 5.83 -0.08 7.12
C ILE A 128 6.80 1.07 7.34
N LEU A 129 7.71 0.98 8.31
CA LEU A 129 8.71 2.04 8.56
C LEU A 129 9.59 2.29 7.34
N LEU A 130 10.08 1.23 6.69
CA LEU A 130 10.86 1.34 5.46
C LEU A 130 10.06 2.03 4.35
N LEU A 131 8.79 1.66 4.18
CA LEU A 131 7.91 2.29 3.19
C LEU A 131 7.62 3.77 3.51
N ILE A 132 7.34 4.11 4.77
CA ILE A 132 7.14 5.50 5.20
C ILE A 132 8.39 6.32 4.91
N PHE A 133 9.58 5.79 5.19
CA PHE A 133 10.83 6.48 4.90
C PHE A 133 11.02 6.69 3.39
N SER A 134 10.69 5.70 2.55
CA SER A 134 10.65 5.88 1.09
C SER A 134 9.69 6.97 0.64
N ILE A 135 8.50 7.04 1.23
CA ILE A 135 7.52 8.09 0.96
C ILE A 135 8.10 9.46 1.32
N ILE A 136 8.73 9.60 2.49
CA ILE A 136 9.34 10.85 2.96
C ILE A 136 10.44 11.31 2.00
N LEU A 137 11.34 10.40 1.55
CA LEU A 137 12.38 10.75 0.57
C LEU A 137 11.76 11.29 -0.73
N PHE A 138 10.69 10.66 -1.20
CA PHE A 138 9.98 11.10 -2.40
C PHE A 138 9.28 12.46 -2.22
N LEU A 139 8.60 12.68 -1.10
CA LEU A 139 7.95 13.96 -0.80
C LEU A 139 8.98 15.07 -0.64
N TYR A 140 10.10 14.81 0.04
CA TYR A 140 11.22 15.73 0.15
C TYR A 140 11.75 16.15 -1.23
N GLN A 141 11.96 15.20 -2.14
CA GLN A 141 12.36 15.51 -3.52
C GLN A 141 11.30 16.38 -4.24
N THR A 142 10.03 16.00 -4.10
CA THR A 142 8.93 16.66 -4.82
C THR A 142 8.74 18.10 -4.35
N PHE A 143 8.78 18.35 -3.04
CA PHE A 143 8.62 19.69 -2.47
C PHE A 143 9.82 20.61 -2.74
N ASN A 144 11.02 20.04 -2.95
CA ASN A 144 12.21 20.81 -3.32
C ASN A 144 12.43 20.88 -4.84
N SER A 145 11.37 20.71 -5.64
CA SER A 145 11.44 20.71 -7.11
C SER A 145 10.31 21.50 -7.72
N ASP A 146 10.44 21.87 -9.00
CA ASP A 146 9.38 22.57 -9.74
C ASP A 146 8.06 21.79 -9.83
N LYS A 147 8.10 20.46 -9.59
CA LYS A 147 6.89 19.62 -9.50
C LYS A 147 5.93 20.06 -8.40
N ILE A 148 6.38 20.84 -7.42
CA ILE A 148 5.53 21.40 -6.37
C ILE A 148 4.35 22.20 -6.94
N PHE A 149 4.57 22.91 -8.06
CA PHE A 149 3.53 23.74 -8.70
C PHE A 149 2.47 22.91 -9.42
N GLU A 150 2.77 21.64 -9.72
CA GLU A 150 1.88 20.73 -10.46
C GLU A 150 1.34 19.59 -9.57
N ILE A 151 1.53 19.67 -8.25
CA ILE A 151 1.12 18.65 -7.26
C ILE A 151 -0.31 18.17 -7.46
N LYS A 152 -1.24 19.09 -7.77
CA LYS A 152 -2.66 18.74 -7.98
C LYS A 152 -2.84 17.72 -9.10
N ASN A 153 -2.02 17.79 -10.14
CA ASN A 153 -2.08 16.91 -11.30
C ASN A 153 -1.09 15.73 -11.22
N TYR A 154 -0.21 15.71 -10.21
CA TYR A 154 0.86 14.74 -10.09
C TYR A 154 0.40 13.50 -9.30
N LEU A 155 -0.01 12.44 -10.00
CA LEU A 155 -0.53 11.20 -9.39
C LEU A 155 0.37 10.59 -8.29
N PRO A 156 1.72 10.54 -8.44
CA PRO A 156 2.60 10.01 -7.41
C PRO A 156 2.48 10.70 -6.04
N PHE A 157 2.13 11.99 -6.03
CA PHE A 157 1.86 12.71 -4.79
C PHE A 157 0.63 12.15 -4.08
N TRP A 158 -0.51 12.04 -4.79
CA TRP A 158 -1.75 11.51 -4.23
C TRP A 158 -1.59 10.07 -3.72
N ILE A 159 -0.90 9.22 -4.48
CA ILE A 159 -0.54 7.86 -4.04
C ILE A 159 0.22 7.89 -2.72
N SER A 160 1.21 8.78 -2.61
CA SER A 160 2.07 8.89 -1.43
C SER A 160 1.33 9.39 -0.21
N VAL A 161 0.44 10.36 -0.36
CA VAL A 161 -0.40 10.87 0.73
C VAL A 161 -1.38 9.80 1.21
N GLY A 162 -2.04 9.09 0.30
CA GLY A 162 -2.96 8.01 0.65
C GLY A 162 -2.26 6.87 1.38
N ALA A 163 -1.13 6.41 0.83
CA ALA A 163 -0.31 5.36 1.45
C ALA A 163 0.21 5.78 2.83
N LEU A 164 0.68 7.02 3.00
CA LEU A 164 1.18 7.50 4.28
C LEU A 164 0.09 7.49 5.35
N ILE A 165 -1.09 8.03 5.05
CA ILE A 165 -2.22 8.04 5.98
C ILE A 165 -2.64 6.60 6.35
N PHE A 166 -2.74 5.73 5.35
CA PHE A 166 -3.12 4.33 5.57
C PHE A 166 -2.13 3.59 6.47
N TYR A 167 -0.84 3.62 6.10
CA TYR A 167 0.19 2.84 6.78
C TYR A 167 0.58 3.41 8.14
N VAL A 168 0.53 4.73 8.34
CA VAL A 168 0.66 5.31 9.69
C VAL A 168 -0.53 4.91 10.56
N GLY A 169 -1.75 4.99 10.01
CA GLY A 169 -2.97 4.66 10.74
C GLY A 169 -3.08 3.18 11.13
N ILE A 170 -2.54 2.26 10.31
CA ILE A 170 -2.66 0.82 10.56
C ILE A 170 -1.74 0.32 11.69
N ILE A 171 -0.62 1.00 11.95
CA ILE A 171 0.35 0.61 13.00
C ILE A 171 -0.33 0.42 14.37
N PRO A 172 -1.00 1.43 14.96
CA PRO A 172 -1.59 1.29 16.29
C PRO A 172 -2.69 0.22 16.32
N ILE A 173 -3.50 0.14 15.25
CA ILE A 173 -4.58 -0.85 15.15
C ILE A 173 -4.03 -2.27 15.13
N PHE A 174 -2.95 -2.50 14.37
CA PHE A 174 -2.33 -3.81 14.28
C PHE A 174 -1.59 -4.19 15.57
N PHE A 175 -0.99 -3.22 16.26
CA PHE A 175 -0.35 -3.41 17.56
C PHE A 175 -1.37 -3.81 18.63
N PHE A 176 -2.48 -3.07 18.71
CA PHE A 176 -3.55 -3.30 19.70
C PHE A 176 -4.63 -4.30 19.26
N ARG A 177 -4.39 -5.10 18.20
CA ARG A 177 -5.39 -6.01 17.62
C ARG A 177 -5.98 -7.04 18.58
N LYS A 178 -5.27 -7.35 19.67
CA LYS A 178 -5.72 -8.31 20.71
C LYS A 178 -6.47 -7.65 21.87
N THR A 179 -6.36 -6.34 22.02
CA THR A 179 -6.90 -5.59 23.17
C THR A 179 -8.08 -4.70 22.79
N VAL A 180 -8.18 -4.29 21.53
CA VAL A 180 -9.28 -3.46 21.02
C VAL A 180 -10.44 -4.36 20.61
N GLU A 181 -11.67 -3.91 20.91
CA GLU A 181 -12.88 -4.61 20.46
C GLU A 181 -12.92 -4.75 18.94
N ASN A 182 -13.35 -5.93 18.45
CA ASN A 182 -13.42 -6.23 17.02
C ASN A 182 -14.19 -5.16 16.23
N ASN A 183 -15.30 -4.63 16.79
CA ASN A 183 -16.10 -3.60 16.13
C ASN A 183 -15.28 -2.33 15.86
N ILE A 184 -14.50 -1.89 16.83
CA ILE A 184 -13.64 -0.70 16.73
C ILE A 184 -12.50 -0.97 15.74
N TYR A 185 -11.85 -2.14 15.84
CA TYR A 185 -10.79 -2.56 14.94
C TYR A 185 -11.24 -2.50 13.47
N PHE A 186 -12.35 -3.16 13.14
CA PHE A 186 -12.87 -3.20 11.76
C PHE A 186 -13.42 -1.86 11.29
N PHE A 187 -13.98 -1.04 12.18
CA PHE A 187 -14.44 0.29 11.84
C PHE A 187 -13.27 1.21 11.43
N ILE A 188 -12.18 1.23 12.20
CA ILE A 188 -11.02 2.07 11.87
C ILE A 188 -10.35 1.55 10.59
N LEU A 189 -10.21 0.23 10.43
CA LEU A 189 -9.67 -0.37 9.20
C LEU A 189 -10.52 0.00 7.96
N PHE A 190 -11.84 0.01 8.11
CA PHE A 190 -12.76 0.48 7.07
C PHE A 190 -12.51 1.96 6.73
N LEU A 191 -12.42 2.85 7.73
CA LEU A 191 -12.15 4.27 7.51
C LEU A 191 -10.80 4.51 6.82
N LEU A 192 -9.74 3.82 7.24
CA LEU A 192 -8.43 3.95 6.61
C LEU A 192 -8.47 3.53 5.14
N ASN A 193 -9.13 2.42 4.83
CA ASN A 193 -9.34 1.98 3.45
C ASN A 193 -10.16 2.99 2.65
N LEU A 194 -11.26 3.50 3.21
CA LEU A 194 -12.11 4.49 2.56
C LEU A 194 -11.33 5.76 2.22
N ILE A 195 -10.57 6.28 3.18
CA ILE A 195 -9.74 7.49 3.00
C ILE A 195 -8.66 7.24 1.94
N ASN A 196 -7.91 6.15 2.05
CA ASN A 196 -6.84 5.81 1.11
C ASN A 196 -7.37 5.68 -0.32
N ASN A 197 -8.44 4.91 -0.51
CA ASN A 197 -9.07 4.73 -1.82
C ASN A 197 -9.65 6.03 -2.36
N GLY A 198 -10.26 6.85 -1.50
CA GLY A 198 -10.74 8.18 -1.88
C GLY A 198 -9.62 9.08 -2.39
N ILE A 199 -8.49 9.14 -1.69
CA ILE A 199 -7.32 9.94 -2.09
C ILE A 199 -6.75 9.45 -3.43
N ILE A 200 -6.60 8.14 -3.62
CA ILE A 200 -6.11 7.56 -4.89
C ILE A 200 -7.11 7.82 -6.02
N PHE A 201 -8.41 7.72 -5.76
CA PHE A 201 -9.47 8.06 -6.71
C PHE A 201 -9.35 9.51 -7.19
N PHE A 202 -9.23 10.45 -6.25
CA PHE A 202 -9.03 11.87 -6.57
C PHE A 202 -7.75 12.09 -7.38
N GLY A 203 -6.66 11.42 -7.00
CA GLY A 203 -5.41 11.43 -7.75
C GLY A 203 -5.57 10.96 -9.19
N LEU A 204 -6.24 9.83 -9.41
CA LEU A 204 -6.52 9.29 -10.74
C LEU A 204 -7.44 10.19 -11.58
N TYR A 205 -8.36 10.91 -10.93
CA TYR A 205 -9.27 11.83 -11.59
C TYR A 205 -8.58 13.11 -12.05
N TRP A 206 -7.76 13.72 -11.17
CA TRP A 206 -7.03 14.95 -11.48
C TRP A 206 -5.71 14.73 -12.21
N ASN A 207 -5.24 13.49 -12.31
CA ASN A 207 -4.01 13.16 -13.03
C ASN A 207 -4.07 13.70 -14.46
N LYS A 208 -3.18 14.65 -14.75
CA LYS A 208 -2.87 15.06 -16.11
C LYS A 208 -1.47 14.52 -16.36
N PRO A 209 -1.34 13.37 -17.06
CA PRO A 209 -0.01 12.84 -17.35
C PRO A 209 0.79 13.93 -18.04
N ASP A 210 2.05 14.08 -17.65
CA ASP A 210 2.94 15.09 -18.22
C ASP A 210 2.97 14.87 -19.73
N LYS A 211 2.31 15.77 -20.48
CA LYS A 211 2.45 15.84 -21.94
C LYS A 211 3.81 16.46 -22.23
N VAL A 212 4.89 15.75 -21.93
CA VAL A 212 6.25 16.27 -22.14
C VAL A 212 7.09 15.23 -22.86
N LYS A 213 7.32 15.55 -24.15
CA LYS A 213 8.47 15.16 -24.98
C LYS A 213 8.52 13.68 -25.37
N GLN A 214 7.68 13.31 -26.34
CA GLN A 214 8.20 12.51 -27.44
C GLN A 214 9.22 13.40 -28.17
N ILE A 215 10.50 13.25 -27.84
CA ILE A 215 11.60 13.54 -28.76
C ILE A 215 12.16 12.17 -29.13
#